data_AF-A0A1F8DXK2-F1
#
_entry.id   AF-A0A1F8DXK2-F1
#
_cell.length_a   1.000
_cell.length_b   1.000
_cell.length_c   1.000
_cell.angle_alpha   90.00
_cell.angle_beta   90.00
_cell.angle_gamma   90.00
#
_symmetry.space_group_name_H-M   'P 1'
#
loop_
_entity.id
_entity.type
_entity.pdbx_description
1 polymer ?
#
loop_
_entity_poly.entity_id
_entity_poly.type
_entity_poly.pdbx_seq_one_letter_code
_entity_poly.pdbx_strand_id
1 'polypeptide(L)'
;MKTYGTIAASLTLLAIFCSPDTISHASLPPEARSLITKTITKNPSRPIVAVTSAYYRPVKGQRKYVTGSYLGDIRLNGTGVTSSGKRAEIGHLSADLRYNPVGTKFRVVIDGKNFGQWTVEDKGGGIKGPHRFDFFVGENDTGRIAAQSWGRRGDHKIEMYRVGKNG
;
A
#
# COMPACT_ATOMS: atom_id res chain seq x y z
N MET A 1 -21.07 -47.65 46.31
CA MET A 1 -21.99 -46.51 46.46
C MET A 1 -21.22 -45.36 47.10
N LYS A 2 -21.37 -44.16 46.54
CA LYS A 2 -20.53 -42.97 46.76
C LYS A 2 -20.89 -42.26 48.08
N THR A 3 -19.89 -41.73 48.76
CA THR A 3 -20.05 -40.70 49.79
C THR A 3 -18.91 -39.67 49.77
N TYR A 4 -19.34 -38.42 49.53
CA TYR A 4 -18.92 -37.10 50.04
C TYR A 4 -17.45 -36.66 50.10
N GLY A 5 -17.21 -35.42 49.65
CA GLY A 5 -16.10 -34.59 50.14
C GLY A 5 -15.71 -33.43 49.21
N THR A 6 -16.36 -32.28 49.34
CA THR A 6 -15.84 -30.99 48.84
C THR A 6 -14.66 -30.59 49.71
N ILE A 7 -13.47 -30.39 49.13
CA ILE A 7 -12.35 -29.76 49.82
C ILE A 7 -11.72 -28.71 48.89
N ALA A 8 -11.94 -27.45 49.21
CA ALA A 8 -11.08 -26.37 48.80
C ALA A 8 -9.78 -26.45 49.61
N ALA A 9 -8.62 -26.41 48.97
CA ALA A 9 -7.35 -26.25 49.66
C ALA A 9 -6.35 -25.51 48.76
N SER A 10 -6.26 -24.20 49.04
CA SER A 10 -5.05 -23.40 49.19
C SER A 10 -3.92 -23.59 48.16
N LEU A 11 -3.89 -22.65 47.21
CA LEU A 11 -2.73 -22.29 46.40
C LEU A 11 -1.66 -21.68 47.33
N THR A 12 -0.70 -22.47 47.79
CA THR A 12 0.45 -21.96 48.54
C THR A 12 1.53 -21.53 47.55
N LEU A 13 1.70 -20.22 47.42
CA LEU A 13 2.78 -19.55 46.72
C LEU A 13 4.10 -19.82 47.45
N LEU A 14 4.98 -20.65 46.90
CA LEU A 14 6.35 -20.79 47.38
C LEU A 14 7.26 -19.89 46.54
N ALA A 15 7.53 -18.69 47.06
CA ALA A 15 8.59 -17.82 46.56
C ALA A 15 9.94 -18.40 46.99
N ILE A 16 10.73 -18.88 46.03
CA ILE A 16 12.13 -19.23 46.25
C ILE A 16 12.97 -18.00 45.89
N PHE A 17 13.59 -17.39 46.90
CA PHE A 17 14.68 -16.45 46.73
C PHE A 17 15.91 -17.23 46.23
N CYS A 18 16.32 -16.99 44.98
CA CYS A 18 17.67 -17.25 44.53
C CYS A 18 18.27 -15.94 44.01
N SER A 19 19.50 -15.70 44.44
CA SER A 19 20.38 -14.54 44.32
C SER A 19 20.43 -13.87 42.93
N PRO A 20 20.78 -12.57 42.85
CA PRO A 20 21.08 -11.91 41.60
C PRO A 20 22.54 -12.20 41.24
N ASP A 21 22.83 -13.35 40.63
CA ASP A 21 24.08 -13.57 39.88
C ASP A 21 23.99 -14.87 39.08
N THR A 22 23.18 -14.84 38.02
CA THR A 22 23.47 -15.64 36.82
C THR A 22 22.80 -14.94 35.65
N ILE A 23 23.59 -14.25 34.83
CA ILE A 23 23.18 -13.93 33.46
C ILE A 23 22.93 -15.29 32.80
N SER A 24 21.66 -15.63 32.63
CA SER A 24 21.25 -16.82 31.92
C SER A 24 21.77 -16.71 30.49
N HIS A 25 22.84 -17.44 30.16
CA HIS A 25 23.19 -17.80 28.80
C HIS A 25 22.21 -18.85 28.25
N ALA A 26 20.90 -18.64 28.44
CA ALA A 26 19.89 -19.34 27.67
C ALA A 26 19.92 -18.77 26.25
N SER A 27 20.89 -19.20 25.45
CA SER A 27 20.85 -18.97 24.01
C SER A 27 19.62 -19.67 23.47
N LEU A 28 18.65 -18.89 22.98
CA LEU A 28 17.53 -19.41 22.20
C LEU A 28 18.04 -20.43 21.18
N PRO A 29 17.38 -21.60 21.04
CA PRO A 29 17.76 -22.59 20.05
C PRO A 29 17.80 -21.96 18.65
N PRO A 30 18.75 -22.34 17.78
CA PRO A 30 18.94 -21.73 16.46
C PRO A 30 17.64 -21.64 15.63
N GLU A 31 16.74 -22.60 15.81
CA GLU A 31 15.43 -22.68 15.17
C GLU A 31 14.50 -21.57 15.68
N ALA A 32 14.47 -21.32 16.99
CA ALA A 32 13.72 -20.21 17.59
C ALA A 32 14.33 -18.86 17.19
N ARG A 33 15.67 -18.75 17.10
CA ARG A 33 16.32 -17.54 16.57
C ARG A 33 15.94 -17.27 15.12
N SER A 34 15.89 -18.28 14.27
CA SER A 34 15.46 -18.15 12.86
C SER A 34 14.00 -17.71 12.75
N LEU A 35 13.10 -18.31 13.54
CA LEU A 35 11.67 -17.96 13.56
C LEU A 35 11.43 -16.56 14.13
N ILE A 36 12.14 -16.18 15.19
CA ILE A 36 12.09 -14.84 15.78
C ILE A 36 12.69 -13.82 14.82
N THR A 37 13.83 -14.11 14.17
CA THR A 37 14.43 -13.21 13.18
C THR A 37 13.52 -13.03 11.96
N LYS A 38 12.84 -14.08 11.50
CA LYS A 38 11.85 -14.02 10.41
C LYS A 38 10.59 -13.24 10.79
N THR A 39 10.21 -13.26 12.07
CA THR A 39 9.01 -12.57 12.57
C THR A 39 9.31 -11.11 12.96
N ILE A 40 10.50 -10.82 13.46
CA ILE A 40 10.95 -9.47 13.88
C ILE A 40 11.48 -8.63 12.70
N THR A 41 11.90 -9.24 11.58
CA THR A 41 12.28 -8.51 10.35
C THR A 41 11.11 -8.03 9.50
N LYS A 42 9.85 -8.19 9.94
CA LYS A 42 8.72 -7.42 9.39
C LYS A 42 8.52 -6.13 10.19
N ASN A 43 9.53 -5.26 10.17
CA ASN A 43 9.27 -3.86 10.50
C ASN A 43 8.28 -3.35 9.43
N PRO A 44 7.07 -2.87 9.78
CA PRO A 44 6.13 -2.39 8.79
C PRO A 44 6.83 -1.34 7.93
N SER A 45 6.74 -1.46 6.60
CA SER A 45 7.38 -0.49 5.72
C SER A 45 6.90 0.90 6.12
N ARG A 46 7.84 1.83 6.35
CA ARG A 46 7.46 3.22 6.64
C ARG A 46 6.62 3.73 5.46
N PRO A 47 5.48 4.39 5.72
CA PRO A 47 4.67 4.92 4.64
C PRO A 47 5.47 5.98 3.88
N ILE A 48 5.30 5.99 2.57
CA ILE A 48 5.66 7.11 1.73
C ILE A 48 4.46 8.05 1.75
N VAL A 49 4.69 9.31 2.16
CA VAL A 49 3.70 10.37 1.98
C VAL A 49 3.74 10.79 0.52
N ALA A 50 2.81 10.24 -0.25
CA ALA A 50 2.71 10.42 -1.68
C ALA A 50 1.85 11.64 -2.00
N VAL A 51 2.36 12.51 -2.88
CA VAL A 51 1.57 13.55 -3.54
C VAL A 51 0.93 12.94 -4.77
N THR A 52 -0.39 13.00 -4.86
CA THR A 52 -1.14 12.22 -5.84
C THR A 52 -2.14 13.06 -6.63
N SER A 53 -2.23 12.73 -7.91
CA SER A 53 -3.33 13.13 -8.80
C SER A 53 -4.01 11.86 -9.35
N ALA A 54 -5.00 12.05 -10.23
CA ALA A 54 -5.59 10.95 -10.97
C ALA A 54 -5.80 11.33 -12.44
N TYR A 55 -5.72 10.32 -13.31
CA TYR A 55 -5.98 10.42 -14.75
C TYR A 55 -6.92 9.31 -15.20
N TYR A 56 -7.49 9.48 -16.39
CA TYR A 56 -8.49 8.57 -16.93
C TYR A 56 -8.32 8.38 -18.44
N ARG A 57 -8.84 7.29 -19.02
CA ARG A 57 -8.81 7.09 -20.47
C ARG A 57 -9.99 7.78 -21.15
N PRO A 58 -9.77 8.75 -22.04
CA PRO A 58 -10.85 9.36 -22.80
C PRO A 58 -11.39 8.39 -23.86
N VAL A 59 -12.68 8.47 -24.13
CA VAL A 59 -13.37 7.69 -25.17
C VAL A 59 -14.07 8.64 -26.13
N LYS A 60 -14.02 8.33 -27.43
CA LYS A 60 -14.70 9.12 -28.46
C LYS A 60 -16.22 9.07 -28.22
N GLY A 61 -16.87 10.24 -28.21
CA GLY A 61 -18.32 10.35 -27.99
C GLY A 61 -18.75 10.40 -26.52
N GLN A 62 -17.84 10.44 -25.55
CA GLN A 62 -18.23 10.70 -24.15
C GLN A 62 -18.85 12.10 -24.02
N ARG A 63 -19.73 12.28 -23.03
CA ARG A 63 -20.57 13.48 -22.87
C ARG A 63 -19.75 14.75 -22.67
N LYS A 64 -18.61 14.68 -21.99
CA LYS A 64 -17.76 15.85 -21.72
C LYS A 64 -16.28 15.50 -21.75
N TYR A 65 -15.46 16.39 -22.29
CA TYR A 65 -13.99 16.34 -22.22
C TYR A 65 -13.47 17.42 -21.26
N VAL A 66 -12.38 17.15 -20.56
CA VAL A 66 -11.75 18.10 -19.61
C VAL A 66 -11.18 19.30 -20.36
N THR A 67 -10.53 19.04 -21.49
CA THR A 67 -9.93 20.03 -22.38
C THR A 67 -10.89 20.57 -23.44
N GLY A 68 -12.13 20.09 -23.45
CA GLY A 68 -13.12 20.43 -24.48
C GLY A 68 -13.06 19.58 -25.76
N SER A 69 -12.08 18.70 -25.93
CA SER A 69 -12.04 17.78 -27.08
C SER A 69 -11.45 16.40 -26.75
N TYR A 70 -11.82 15.39 -27.54
CA TYR A 70 -11.26 14.04 -27.42
C TYR A 70 -9.72 14.03 -27.57
N LEU A 71 -9.21 14.69 -28.60
CA LEU A 71 -7.76 14.74 -28.86
C LEU A 71 -7.01 15.51 -27.77
N GLY A 72 -7.61 16.59 -27.24
CA GLY A 72 -7.04 17.32 -26.12
C GLY A 72 -6.93 16.44 -24.86
N ASP A 73 -7.95 15.65 -24.57
CA ASP A 73 -7.93 14.74 -23.42
C ASP A 73 -6.98 13.56 -23.64
N ILE A 74 -6.80 13.08 -24.88
CA ILE A 74 -5.77 12.09 -25.22
C ILE A 74 -4.37 12.65 -24.99
N ARG A 75 -4.12 13.91 -25.36
CA ARG A 75 -2.83 14.57 -25.08
C ARG A 75 -2.59 14.75 -23.58
N LEU A 76 -3.63 15.03 -22.81
CA LEU A 76 -3.54 15.26 -21.37
C LEU A 76 -3.39 13.95 -20.57
N ASN A 77 -4.20 12.93 -20.88
CA ASN A 77 -4.32 11.72 -20.05
C ASN A 77 -3.74 10.46 -20.72
N GLY A 78 -3.36 10.54 -21.99
CA GLY A 78 -2.92 9.40 -22.77
C GLY A 78 -4.06 8.60 -23.39
N THR A 79 -3.68 7.55 -24.12
CA THR A 79 -4.59 6.66 -24.87
C THR A 79 -5.11 5.50 -24.02
N GLY A 80 -4.64 5.36 -22.78
CA GLY A 80 -4.88 4.20 -21.91
C GLY A 80 -3.99 2.99 -22.21
N VAL A 81 -2.92 3.19 -22.98
CA VAL A 81 -1.78 2.27 -23.04
C VAL A 81 -0.70 2.85 -22.15
N THR A 82 -0.26 2.09 -21.16
CA THR A 82 0.77 2.51 -20.22
C THR A 82 2.16 2.49 -20.87
N SER A 83 3.13 3.16 -20.26
CA SER A 83 4.53 3.12 -20.72
C SER A 83 5.16 1.73 -20.72
N SER A 84 4.63 0.79 -19.93
CA SER A 84 5.02 -0.63 -19.94
C SER A 84 4.38 -1.43 -21.08
N GLY A 85 3.50 -0.81 -21.88
CA GLY A 85 2.81 -1.44 -23.01
C GLY A 85 1.50 -2.15 -22.65
N LYS A 86 1.07 -2.11 -21.38
CA LYS A 86 -0.19 -2.72 -20.95
C LYS A 86 -1.36 -1.78 -21.20
N ARG A 87 -2.57 -2.33 -21.26
CA ARG A 87 -3.77 -1.52 -21.09
C ARG A 87 -3.84 -1.02 -19.64
N ALA A 88 -4.18 0.25 -19.45
CA ALA A 88 -4.38 0.82 -18.13
C ALA A 88 -5.64 0.23 -17.48
N GLU A 89 -5.52 -0.17 -16.22
CA GLU A 89 -6.59 -0.78 -15.42
C GLU A 89 -6.57 -0.17 -14.02
N ILE A 90 -7.71 -0.18 -13.32
CA ILE A 90 -7.75 0.30 -11.92
C ILE A 90 -6.81 -0.58 -11.10
N GLY A 91 -5.92 0.03 -10.34
CA GLY A 91 -4.76 -0.65 -9.76
C GLY A 91 -3.45 -0.34 -10.50
N HIS A 92 -3.48 0.35 -11.64
CA HIS A 92 -2.27 0.90 -12.27
C HIS A 92 -2.07 2.37 -11.90
N LEU A 93 -0.81 2.77 -11.75
CA LEU A 93 -0.45 4.17 -11.52
C LEU A 93 0.79 4.57 -12.32
N SER A 94 0.92 5.89 -12.50
CA SER A 94 2.07 6.53 -13.10
C SER A 94 3.04 7.00 -12.03
N ALA A 95 4.34 6.88 -12.29
CA ALA A 95 5.39 7.38 -11.39
C ALA A 95 6.61 7.92 -12.17
N ASP A 96 7.54 8.54 -11.46
CA ASP A 96 8.89 8.75 -11.98
C ASP A 96 9.68 7.44 -11.95
N LEU A 97 9.90 6.84 -13.13
CA LEU A 97 10.51 5.52 -13.28
C LEU A 97 11.97 5.44 -12.79
N ARG A 98 12.65 6.58 -12.59
CA ARG A 98 14.00 6.62 -12.00
C ARG A 98 13.98 6.22 -10.53
N TYR A 99 12.89 6.48 -9.82
CA TYR A 99 12.73 6.18 -8.39
C TYR A 99 11.83 4.97 -8.16
N ASN A 100 10.81 4.81 -9.00
CA ASN A 100 9.82 3.75 -8.89
C ASN A 100 9.70 3.05 -10.24
N PRO A 101 10.58 2.06 -10.52
CA PRO A 101 10.53 1.33 -11.79
C PRO A 101 9.20 0.60 -12.00
N VAL A 102 8.89 0.31 -13.26
CA VAL A 102 7.74 -0.52 -13.66
C VAL A 102 7.71 -1.81 -12.83
N GLY A 103 6.51 -2.22 -12.40
CA GLY A 103 6.27 -3.37 -11.54
C GLY A 103 6.42 -3.08 -10.04
N THR A 104 6.84 -1.87 -9.64
CA THR A 104 6.82 -1.48 -8.23
C THR A 104 5.38 -1.49 -7.71
N LYS A 105 5.14 -2.19 -6.61
CA LYS A 105 3.82 -2.34 -5.99
C LYS A 105 3.72 -1.51 -4.71
N PHE A 106 2.57 -0.90 -4.51
CA PHE A 106 2.21 -0.15 -3.31
C PHE A 106 0.87 -0.60 -2.77
N ARG A 107 0.76 -0.81 -1.47
CA ARG A 107 -0.54 -0.82 -0.80
C ARG A 107 -0.94 0.63 -0.55
N VAL A 108 -2.12 1.02 -1.04
CA VAL A 108 -2.62 2.40 -0.97
C VAL A 108 -3.58 2.53 0.21
N VAL A 109 -3.34 3.53 1.06
CA VAL A 109 -4.20 3.86 2.21
C VAL A 109 -4.67 5.29 2.09
N ILE A 110 -5.99 5.49 2.13
CA ILE A 110 -6.64 6.80 2.05
C ILE A 110 -7.58 6.91 3.23
N ASP A 111 -7.44 7.98 4.03
CA ASP A 111 -8.22 8.23 5.24
C ASP A 111 -8.28 7.00 6.18
N GLY A 112 -7.14 6.32 6.35
CA GLY A 112 -7.01 5.11 7.18
C GLY A 112 -7.59 3.83 6.59
N LYS A 113 -8.19 3.88 5.39
CA LYS A 113 -8.79 2.72 4.72
C LYS A 113 -7.87 2.17 3.64
N ASN A 114 -7.82 0.84 3.51
CA ASN A 114 -7.02 0.15 2.50
C ASN A 114 -7.78 0.10 1.16
N PHE A 115 -7.15 0.61 0.09
CA PHE A 115 -7.69 0.61 -1.29
C PHE A 115 -6.98 -0.40 -2.20
N GLY A 116 -6.33 -1.39 -1.60
CA GLY A 116 -5.67 -2.48 -2.30
C GLY A 116 -4.27 -2.14 -2.78
N GLN A 117 -3.76 -3.01 -3.66
CA GLN A 117 -2.44 -2.90 -4.23
C GLN A 117 -2.50 -2.20 -5.59
N TRP A 118 -1.60 -1.25 -5.79
CA TRP A 118 -1.41 -0.52 -7.02
C TRP A 118 0.01 -0.74 -7.56
N THR A 119 0.12 -0.86 -8.88
CA THR A 119 1.37 -1.20 -9.57
C THR A 119 1.78 -0.05 -10.48
N VAL A 120 3.06 0.32 -10.44
CA VAL A 120 3.65 1.24 -11.40
C VAL A 120 3.71 0.55 -12.76
N GLU A 121 2.93 1.03 -13.70
CA GLU A 121 2.94 0.55 -15.09
C GLU A 121 3.20 1.69 -16.07
N ASP A 122 3.09 2.95 -15.60
CA ASP A 122 3.07 4.11 -16.47
C ASP A 122 3.99 5.24 -16.00
N LYS A 123 4.19 6.24 -16.87
CA LYS A 123 4.93 7.48 -16.60
C LYS A 123 4.13 8.68 -17.12
N GLY A 124 4.25 9.81 -16.42
CA GLY A 124 3.67 11.08 -16.85
C GLY A 124 4.73 12.15 -17.10
N GLY A 125 4.43 13.07 -18.01
CA GLY A 125 5.27 14.25 -18.27
C GLY A 125 5.43 15.14 -17.03
N GLY A 126 4.37 15.33 -16.26
CA GLY A 126 4.36 16.09 -15.00
C GLY A 126 4.60 15.27 -13.73
N ILE A 127 4.74 13.95 -13.84
CA ILE A 127 4.90 13.04 -12.69
C ILE A 127 6.39 12.82 -12.46
N LYS A 128 6.97 13.61 -11.53
CA LYS A 128 8.43 13.69 -11.28
C LYS A 128 8.77 13.62 -9.81
N GLY A 129 9.91 12.98 -9.52
CA GLY A 129 10.43 12.80 -8.17
C GLY A 129 9.92 11.52 -7.49
N PRO A 130 10.46 11.19 -6.30
CA PRO A 130 10.24 9.90 -5.66
C PRO A 130 8.81 9.70 -5.11
N HIS A 131 8.09 10.80 -4.83
CA HIS A 131 6.81 10.76 -4.09
C HIS A 131 5.62 11.32 -4.90
N ARG A 132 5.76 11.53 -6.21
CA ARG A 132 4.67 12.02 -7.08
C ARG A 132 4.10 10.86 -7.89
N PHE A 133 2.79 10.66 -7.80
CA PHE A 133 2.08 9.56 -8.47
C PHE A 133 0.78 10.05 -9.11
N ASP A 134 0.31 9.32 -10.12
CA ASP A 134 -0.96 9.60 -10.80
C ASP A 134 -1.77 8.30 -10.94
N PHE A 135 -2.95 8.24 -10.35
CA PHE A 135 -3.76 7.03 -10.35
C PHE A 135 -4.61 6.90 -11.61
N PHE A 136 -4.60 5.74 -12.24
CA PHE A 136 -5.60 5.44 -13.25
C PHE A 136 -6.94 5.10 -12.59
N VAL A 137 -7.96 5.91 -12.86
CA VAL A 137 -9.28 5.76 -12.20
C VAL A 137 -10.39 5.32 -13.16
N GLY A 138 -10.02 4.83 -14.34
CA GLY A 138 -10.95 4.26 -15.30
C GLY A 138 -11.06 5.06 -16.59
N GLU A 139 -12.19 4.92 -17.26
CA GLU A 139 -12.39 5.38 -18.64
C GLU A 139 -13.65 6.24 -18.75
N ASN A 140 -13.82 6.94 -19.88
CA ASN A 140 -15.02 7.70 -20.25
C ASN A 140 -15.45 8.75 -19.19
N ASP A 141 -16.73 9.13 -19.19
CA ASP A 141 -17.29 10.06 -18.21
C ASP A 141 -17.12 9.62 -16.76
N THR A 142 -17.19 8.32 -16.47
CA THR A 142 -17.03 7.78 -15.11
C THR A 142 -15.60 8.04 -14.61
N GLY A 143 -14.59 7.67 -15.40
CA GLY A 143 -13.19 7.92 -15.08
C GLY A 143 -12.90 9.42 -15.00
N ARG A 144 -13.47 10.23 -15.90
CA ARG A 144 -13.34 11.69 -15.87
C ARG A 144 -13.86 12.28 -14.57
N ILE A 145 -15.05 11.86 -14.12
CA ILE A 145 -15.66 12.34 -12.88
C ILE A 145 -14.79 11.93 -11.70
N ALA A 146 -14.30 10.69 -11.66
CA ALA A 146 -13.42 10.21 -10.61
C ALA A 146 -12.11 11.03 -10.55
N ALA A 147 -11.45 11.25 -11.69
CA ALA A 147 -10.19 11.98 -11.77
C ALA A 147 -10.36 13.44 -11.33
N GLN A 148 -11.43 14.11 -11.77
CA GLN A 148 -11.72 15.47 -11.32
C GLN A 148 -12.08 15.54 -9.84
N SER A 149 -12.79 14.55 -9.31
CA SER A 149 -13.14 14.51 -7.89
C SER A 149 -11.89 14.32 -7.02
N TRP A 150 -10.90 13.59 -7.53
CA TRP A 150 -9.59 13.47 -6.91
C TRP A 150 -8.81 14.80 -6.95
N GLY A 151 -8.75 15.48 -8.10
CA GLY A 151 -7.94 16.71 -8.26
C GLY A 151 -8.58 18.01 -7.75
N ARG A 152 -9.89 18.03 -7.48
CA ARG A 152 -10.64 19.24 -7.07
C ARG A 152 -10.19 19.88 -5.75
N ARG A 153 -9.30 19.24 -4.99
CA ARG A 153 -8.78 19.72 -3.69
C ARG A 153 -7.28 20.03 -3.69
N GLY A 154 -6.62 20.00 -4.86
CA GLY A 154 -5.16 20.14 -4.97
C GLY A 154 -4.41 18.82 -4.85
N ASP A 155 -3.10 18.89 -4.67
CA ASP A 155 -2.19 17.75 -4.51
C ASP A 155 -2.58 16.91 -3.26
N HIS A 156 -3.25 15.77 -3.47
CA HIS A 156 -3.71 14.91 -2.36
C HIS A 156 -2.53 14.12 -1.79
N LYS A 157 -2.24 14.36 -0.51
CA LYS A 157 -1.25 13.61 0.24
C LYS A 157 -1.88 12.36 0.83
N ILE A 158 -1.37 11.20 0.45
CA ILE A 158 -1.85 9.90 0.97
C ILE A 158 -0.67 9.03 1.41
N GLU A 159 -0.94 8.02 2.21
CA GLU A 159 0.06 7.06 2.63
C GLU A 159 0.10 5.87 1.66
N MET A 160 1.29 5.59 1.14
CA MET A 160 1.55 4.44 0.29
C MET A 160 2.63 3.57 0.92
N TYR A 161 2.40 2.27 0.99
CA TYR A 161 3.34 1.32 1.58
C TYR A 161 3.92 0.47 0.46
N ARG A 162 5.23 0.58 0.23
CA ARG A 162 5.90 -0.25 -0.77
C ARG A 162 5.76 -1.73 -0.36
N VAL A 163 5.30 -2.55 -1.29
CA VAL A 163 5.19 -4.00 -1.12
C VAL A 163 6.54 -4.61 -1.48
N GLY A 164 7.13 -5.38 -0.55
CA GLY A 164 8.39 -6.09 -0.80
C GLY A 164 8.23 -7.16 -1.88
N LYS A 165 9.35 -7.65 -2.44
CA LYS A 165 9.36 -8.64 -3.54
C LYS A 165 8.69 -10.00 -3.22
N ASN A 166 8.28 -10.24 -1.97
CA ASN A 166 7.72 -11.52 -1.50
C ASN A 166 6.20 -11.45 -1.21
N GLY A 167 5.47 -10.57 -1.91
CA GLY A 167 4.02 -10.38 -1.78
C GLY A 167 3.27 -10.63 -3.07
#